data_AF-A0A8T7BLN8-F1
#
_entry.id   AF-A0A8T7BLN8-F1
#
_cell.length_a   1.000
_cell.length_b   1.000
_cell.length_c   1.000
_cell.angle_alpha   90.00
_cell.angle_beta   90.00
_cell.angle_gamma   90.00
#
_symmetry.space_group_name_H-M   'P 1'
#
loop_
_entity.id
_entity.type
_entity.pdbx_description
1 polymer ?
#
loop_
_entity_poly.entity_id
_entity_poly.type
_entity_poly.pdbx_seq_one_letter_code
_entity_poly.pdbx_strand_id
1 'polypeptide(L)'
;MKDIFRKDQAKINTFKIQCFLILILNLAIFTSQAEPYMLQSINLEQAQKVVEAAINECGRIDGKVTISVAVVDVAGQPVMQIRSDNASPHNWELAFRKAFTGRTYRRTSLEWRDRTAGDSERAGQRLLSMVIPLGGGAPIKAGDVTIGGVGVSGAQGGQPADSACAVAAAASIASDIE
;
A
#
# COMPACT_ATOMS: atom_id res chain seq x y z
N MET A 1 -5.87 -67.22 -42.50
CA MET A 1 -5.19 -66.83 -41.23
C MET A 1 -4.45 -65.49 -41.33
N LYS A 2 -3.80 -65.14 -42.45
CA LYS A 2 -3.12 -63.83 -42.64
C LYS A 2 -4.05 -62.60 -42.63
N ASP A 3 -5.27 -62.71 -43.14
CA ASP A 3 -6.20 -61.56 -43.23
C ASP A 3 -6.81 -61.14 -41.88
N ILE A 4 -6.89 -62.06 -40.90
CA ILE A 4 -7.36 -61.76 -39.54
C ILE A 4 -6.32 -60.90 -38.82
N PHE A 5 -5.04 -61.30 -38.88
CA PHE A 5 -3.93 -60.54 -38.29
C PHE A 5 -3.79 -59.13 -38.88
N ARG A 6 -4.10 -58.95 -40.17
CA ARG A 6 -4.03 -57.65 -40.85
C ARG A 6 -5.17 -56.69 -40.43
N LYS A 7 -6.35 -57.23 -40.11
CA LYS A 7 -7.51 -56.46 -39.63
C LYS A 7 -7.33 -55.98 -38.18
N ASP A 8 -6.71 -56.79 -37.33
CA ASP A 8 -6.42 -56.42 -35.94
C ASP A 8 -5.28 -55.39 -35.84
N GLN A 9 -4.23 -55.50 -36.65
CA GLN A 9 -3.17 -54.48 -36.78
C GLN A 9 -3.73 -53.12 -37.20
N ALA A 10 -4.68 -53.07 -38.14
CA ALA A 10 -5.32 -51.84 -38.56
C ALA A 10 -6.12 -51.18 -37.42
N LYS A 11 -6.90 -51.96 -36.65
CA LYS A 11 -7.65 -51.46 -35.49
C LYS A 11 -6.74 -50.95 -34.37
N ILE A 12 -5.63 -51.63 -34.11
CA ILE A 12 -4.64 -51.21 -33.11
C ILE A 12 -3.99 -49.88 -33.51
N ASN A 13 -3.68 -49.68 -34.81
CA ASN A 13 -3.12 -48.42 -35.29
C ASN A 13 -4.15 -47.28 -35.27
N THR A 14 -5.42 -47.55 -35.61
CA THR A 14 -6.49 -46.54 -35.48
C THR A 14 -6.70 -46.14 -34.01
N PHE A 15 -6.67 -47.09 -33.08
CA PHE A 15 -6.79 -46.80 -31.65
C PHE A 15 -5.60 -46.00 -31.11
N LYS A 16 -4.37 -46.34 -31.53
CA LYS A 16 -3.15 -45.57 -31.17
C LYS A 16 -3.19 -44.13 -31.69
N ILE A 17 -3.62 -43.93 -32.94
CA ILE A 17 -3.75 -42.59 -33.54
C ILE A 17 -4.82 -41.77 -32.80
N GLN A 18 -5.95 -42.38 -32.44
CA GLN A 18 -7.02 -41.74 -31.67
C GLN A 18 -6.54 -41.31 -30.27
N CYS A 19 -5.82 -42.19 -29.55
CA CYS A 19 -5.24 -41.86 -28.24
C CYS A 19 -4.17 -40.77 -28.33
N PHE A 20 -3.35 -40.76 -29.40
CA PHE A 20 -2.32 -39.74 -29.59
C PHE A 20 -2.92 -38.36 -29.93
N LEU A 21 -3.99 -38.32 -30.74
CA LEU A 21 -4.72 -37.08 -31.04
C LEU A 21 -5.43 -36.51 -29.79
N ILE A 22 -6.04 -37.38 -28.97
CA ILE A 22 -6.67 -36.96 -27.69
C ILE A 22 -5.61 -36.42 -26.73
N LEU A 23 -4.41 -37.02 -26.68
CA LEU A 23 -3.32 -36.56 -25.82
C LEU A 23 -2.80 -35.17 -26.25
N ILE A 24 -2.65 -34.92 -27.56
CA ILE A 24 -2.20 -33.61 -28.09
C ILE A 24 -3.26 -32.52 -27.85
N LEU A 25 -4.55 -32.85 -27.97
CA LEU A 25 -5.64 -31.89 -27.76
C LEU A 25 -5.75 -31.43 -26.29
N ASN A 26 -5.34 -32.27 -25.32
CA ASN A 26 -5.33 -31.92 -23.90
C ASN A 26 -4.12 -31.05 -23.49
N LEU A 27 -2.98 -31.12 -24.20
CA LEU A 27 -1.81 -30.28 -23.89
C LEU A 27 -2.01 -28.79 -24.24
N ALA A 28 -2.92 -28.47 -25.16
CA ALA A 28 -3.15 -27.09 -25.60
C ALA A 28 -3.97 -26.24 -24.61
N ILE A 29 -4.52 -26.83 -23.54
CA ILE A 29 -5.49 -26.17 -22.64
C ILE A 29 -4.82 -25.64 -21.34
N PHE A 30 -3.54 -25.92 -21.10
CA PHE A 30 -2.82 -25.49 -19.88
C PHE A 30 -2.02 -24.19 -20.02
N THR A 31 -2.45 -23.24 -20.86
CA THR A 31 -1.93 -21.87 -20.75
C THR A 31 -2.61 -21.18 -19.58
N SER A 32 -1.96 -21.20 -18.41
CA SER A 32 -2.33 -20.37 -17.27
C SER A 32 -2.26 -18.90 -17.69
N GLN A 33 -3.40 -18.27 -17.97
CA GLN A 33 -3.52 -16.82 -18.13
C GLN A 33 -3.43 -16.20 -16.73
N ALA A 34 -2.21 -16.00 -16.24
CA ALA A 34 -1.99 -15.22 -15.03
C ALA A 34 -2.08 -13.74 -15.41
N GLU A 35 -3.23 -13.12 -15.17
CA GLU A 35 -3.37 -11.66 -15.25
C GLU A 35 -2.42 -11.02 -14.22
N PRO A 36 -1.60 -10.03 -14.60
CA PRO A 36 -0.71 -9.36 -13.66
C PRO A 36 -1.55 -8.63 -12.60
N TYR A 37 -1.42 -9.05 -11.35
CA TYR A 37 -2.04 -8.34 -10.22
C TYR A 37 -1.26 -7.04 -9.96
N MET A 38 -1.81 -5.93 -10.46
CA MET A 38 -1.26 -4.60 -10.22
C MET A 38 -1.73 -4.10 -8.85
N LEU A 39 -0.80 -4.01 -7.89
CA LEU A 39 -1.05 -3.36 -6.61
C LEU A 39 -1.29 -1.87 -6.85
N GLN A 40 -2.51 -1.40 -6.55
CA GLN A 40 -2.80 0.03 -6.57
C GLN A 40 -1.93 0.75 -5.54
N SER A 41 -1.29 1.82 -5.98
CA SER A 41 -0.37 2.62 -5.18
C SER A 41 -0.65 4.09 -5.44
N ILE A 42 -0.46 4.92 -4.41
CA ILE A 42 -0.54 6.37 -4.58
C ILE A 42 0.52 6.84 -5.59
N ASN A 43 0.11 7.71 -6.51
CA ASN A 43 1.00 8.33 -7.50
C ASN A 43 1.44 9.74 -7.06
N LEU A 44 2.32 10.37 -7.83
CA LEU A 44 2.86 11.70 -7.52
C LEU A 44 1.79 12.80 -7.45
N GLU A 45 0.82 12.81 -8.38
CA GLU A 45 -0.23 13.83 -8.44
C GLU A 45 -1.14 13.74 -7.20
N GLN A 46 -1.53 12.52 -6.82
CA GLN A 46 -2.28 12.26 -5.60
C GLN A 46 -1.48 12.65 -4.35
N ALA A 47 -0.19 12.32 -4.30
CA ALA A 47 0.68 12.70 -3.19
C ALA A 47 0.80 14.22 -3.04
N GLN A 48 0.88 14.95 -4.15
CA GLN A 48 0.88 16.42 -4.15
C GLN A 48 -0.42 16.97 -3.55
N LYS A 49 -1.58 16.47 -3.99
CA LYS A 49 -2.90 16.86 -3.44
C LYS A 49 -2.99 16.60 -1.94
N VAL A 50 -2.51 15.45 -1.48
CA VAL A 50 -2.49 15.09 -0.04
C VAL A 50 -1.59 16.04 0.75
N VAL A 51 -0.40 16.37 0.24
CA VAL A 51 0.50 17.33 0.88
C VAL A 51 -0.12 18.72 0.95
N GLU A 52 -0.73 19.20 -0.13
CA GLU A 52 -1.42 20.49 -0.17
C GLU A 52 -2.59 20.54 0.82
N ALA A 53 -3.38 19.46 0.90
CA ALA A 53 -4.47 19.35 1.87
C ALA A 53 -3.95 19.43 3.32
N ALA A 54 -2.88 18.72 3.65
CA ALA A 54 -2.26 18.80 4.98
C ALA A 54 -1.78 20.23 5.32
N ILE A 55 -1.14 20.91 4.36
CA ILE A 55 -0.69 22.30 4.56
C ILE A 55 -1.88 23.22 4.81
N ASN A 56 -2.96 23.07 4.05
CA ASN A 56 -4.13 23.93 4.15
C ASN A 56 -4.93 23.70 5.44
N GLU A 57 -4.97 22.45 5.91
CA GLU A 57 -5.72 22.07 7.12
C GLU A 57 -5.06 22.60 8.40
N CYS A 58 -3.76 22.37 8.57
CA CYS A 58 -3.08 22.64 9.84
C CYS A 58 -1.69 23.25 9.69
N GLY A 59 -1.23 23.41 8.45
CA GLY A 59 0.16 23.70 8.14
C GLY A 59 0.50 25.16 8.00
N ARG A 60 -0.42 26.09 8.26
CA ARG A 60 -0.19 27.53 8.10
C ARG A 60 -0.34 28.31 9.39
N ILE A 61 0.69 29.08 9.73
CA ILE A 61 0.65 30.13 10.76
C ILE A 61 1.14 31.41 10.09
N ASP A 62 0.33 32.46 10.19
CA ASP A 62 0.60 33.76 9.54
C ASP A 62 0.93 33.63 8.03
N GLY A 63 0.22 32.73 7.34
CA GLY A 63 0.40 32.46 5.91
C GLY A 63 1.62 31.60 5.54
N LYS A 64 2.50 31.27 6.49
CA LYS A 64 3.72 30.49 6.26
C LYS A 64 3.51 29.01 6.57
N VAL A 65 4.12 28.14 5.78
CA VAL A 65 4.10 26.69 6.06
C VAL A 65 4.92 26.42 7.32
N THR A 66 4.40 25.63 8.25
CA THR A 66 5.04 25.34 9.55
C THR A 66 5.29 23.86 9.81
N ILE A 67 4.63 22.97 9.06
CA ILE A 67 4.70 21.52 9.26
C ILE A 67 5.71 20.83 8.32
N SER A 68 6.09 19.61 8.67
CA SER A 68 6.66 18.64 7.73
C SER A 68 5.60 17.60 7.39
N VAL A 69 5.53 17.21 6.11
CA VAL A 69 4.58 16.23 5.60
C VAL A 69 5.33 15.18 4.81
N ALA A 70 4.99 13.91 4.99
CA ALA A 70 5.50 12.81 4.19
C ALA A 70 4.33 11.98 3.66
N VAL A 71 4.41 11.59 2.40
CA VAL A 71 3.51 10.64 1.75
C VAL A 71 4.34 9.46 1.28
N VAL A 72 3.94 8.25 1.68
CA VAL A 72 4.59 6.99 1.29
C VAL A 72 3.66 6.13 0.46
N ASP A 73 4.24 5.36 -0.44
CA ASP A 73 3.54 4.45 -1.34
C ASP A 73 3.13 3.13 -0.68
N VAL A 74 2.56 2.23 -1.47
CA VAL A 74 2.19 0.90 -1.02
C VAL A 74 3.41 0.03 -0.65
N ALA A 75 4.65 0.39 -0.97
CA ALA A 75 5.86 -0.27 -0.45
C ALA A 75 6.43 0.41 0.80
N GLY A 76 5.81 1.51 1.26
CA GLY A 76 6.31 2.34 2.36
C GLY A 76 7.46 3.27 1.95
N GLN A 77 7.72 3.44 0.65
CA GLN A 77 8.73 4.35 0.13
C GLN A 77 8.18 5.76 -0.02
N PRO A 78 8.98 6.81 0.26
CA PRO A 78 8.53 8.19 0.05
C PRO A 78 8.16 8.44 -1.42
N VAL A 79 6.94 8.94 -1.64
CA VAL A 79 6.53 9.52 -2.93
C VAL A 79 6.77 11.03 -2.93
N MET A 80 6.45 11.67 -1.80
CA MET A 80 6.66 13.10 -1.60
C MET A 80 6.95 13.39 -0.14
N GLN A 81 7.91 14.28 0.12
CA GLN A 81 8.20 14.73 1.47
C GLN A 81 8.63 16.20 1.46
N ILE A 82 8.05 16.98 2.35
CA ILE A 82 8.32 18.41 2.47
C ILE A 82 8.66 18.79 3.91
N ARG A 83 9.43 19.85 4.05
CA ARG A 83 9.83 20.44 5.33
C ARG A 83 9.64 21.95 5.26
N SER A 84 8.98 22.54 6.25
CA SER A 84 8.98 24.00 6.37
C SER A 84 10.38 24.54 6.69
N ASP A 85 10.67 25.77 6.25
CA ASP A 85 11.98 26.42 6.45
C ASP A 85 12.42 26.43 7.92
N ASN A 86 11.44 26.65 8.82
CA ASN A 86 11.65 26.74 10.27
C ASN A 86 11.20 25.48 11.03
N ALA A 87 10.99 24.34 10.35
CA ALA A 87 10.67 23.09 11.03
C ALA A 87 11.80 22.68 11.97
N SER A 88 11.44 22.18 13.15
CA SER A 88 12.40 21.45 14.00
C SER A 88 13.01 20.28 13.21
N PRO A 89 14.34 20.01 13.30
CA PRO A 89 15.00 19.03 12.44
C PRO A 89 14.40 17.62 12.49
N HIS A 90 13.89 17.22 13.65
CA HIS A 90 13.26 15.90 13.84
C HIS A 90 11.92 15.75 13.11
N ASN A 91 11.24 16.84 12.74
CA ASN A 91 9.92 16.76 12.09
C ASN A 91 9.98 16.06 10.72
N TRP A 92 11.11 16.17 10.02
CA TRP A 92 11.34 15.44 8.77
C TRP A 92 11.22 13.92 8.99
N GLU A 93 12.01 13.37 9.91
CA GLU A 93 12.00 11.94 10.20
C GLU A 93 10.68 11.50 10.83
N LEU A 94 10.12 12.30 11.76
CA LEU A 94 8.85 11.99 12.40
C LEU A 94 7.71 11.88 11.38
N ALA A 95 7.61 12.83 10.44
CA ALA A 95 6.57 12.79 9.41
C ALA A 95 6.67 11.50 8.58
N PHE A 96 7.88 11.13 8.14
CA PHE A 96 8.09 9.88 7.40
C PHE A 96 7.69 8.64 8.20
N ARG A 97 8.18 8.51 9.44
CA ARG A 97 7.92 7.32 10.26
C ARG A 97 6.45 7.20 10.67
N LYS A 98 5.77 8.33 10.88
CA LYS A 98 4.31 8.38 11.11
C LYS A 98 3.56 7.89 9.87
N ALA A 99 3.92 8.35 8.67
CA ALA A 99 3.33 7.89 7.40
C ALA A 99 3.52 6.39 7.19
N PHE A 100 4.77 5.93 7.37
CA PHE A 100 5.13 4.50 7.29
C PHE A 100 4.34 3.65 8.27
N THR A 101 4.18 4.11 9.51
CA THR A 101 3.40 3.43 10.56
C THR A 101 1.93 3.35 10.16
N GLY A 102 1.35 4.46 9.69
CA GLY A 102 -0.03 4.52 9.25
C GLY A 102 -0.34 3.55 8.11
N ARG A 103 0.53 3.55 7.08
CA ARG A 103 0.47 2.64 5.94
C ARG A 103 0.63 1.18 6.36
N THR A 104 1.64 0.86 7.18
CA THR A 104 2.01 -0.52 7.52
C THR A 104 0.93 -1.24 8.31
N TYR A 105 0.33 -0.56 9.29
CA TYR A 105 -0.67 -1.16 10.16
C TYR A 105 -2.11 -0.86 9.74
N ARG A 106 -2.28 -0.15 8.62
CA ARG A 106 -3.58 0.18 8.00
C ARG A 106 -4.54 0.87 8.97
N ARG A 107 -4.00 1.75 9.81
CA ARG A 107 -4.70 2.49 10.86
C ARG A 107 -3.89 3.72 11.22
N THR A 108 -4.46 4.65 11.98
CA THR A 108 -3.68 5.83 12.39
C THR A 108 -2.50 5.43 13.27
N SER A 109 -1.40 6.17 13.21
CA SER A 109 -0.25 5.93 14.09
C SER A 109 -0.61 6.12 15.57
N LEU A 110 -1.63 6.95 15.84
CA LEU A 110 -2.22 7.15 17.17
C LEU A 110 -2.95 5.90 17.67
N GLU A 111 -3.87 5.32 16.88
CA GLU A 111 -4.51 4.05 17.24
C GLU A 111 -3.49 2.92 17.39
N TRP A 112 -2.45 2.91 16.54
CA TRP A 112 -1.41 1.89 16.61
C TRP A 112 -0.57 2.02 17.90
N ARG A 113 -0.23 3.25 18.32
CA ARG A 113 0.42 3.52 19.61
C ARG A 113 -0.36 2.90 20.76
N ASP A 114 -1.68 3.07 20.77
CA ASP A 114 -2.53 2.60 21.87
C ASP A 114 -2.62 1.08 21.90
N ARG A 115 -2.74 0.42 20.74
CA ARG A 115 -2.77 -1.05 20.63
C ARG A 115 -1.46 -1.75 21.01
N THR A 116 -0.35 -1.02 21.02
CA THR A 116 0.98 -1.55 21.31
C THR A 116 1.55 -1.06 22.64
N ALA A 117 0.75 -0.34 23.45
CA ALA A 117 1.18 0.16 24.75
C ALA A 117 1.24 -0.96 25.81
N GLY A 118 1.95 -0.68 26.91
CA GLY A 118 2.09 -1.60 28.05
C GLY A 118 2.67 -2.96 27.66
N ASP A 119 2.15 -4.01 28.28
CA ASP A 119 2.58 -5.41 28.09
C ASP A 119 1.92 -6.09 26.89
N SER A 120 1.51 -5.32 25.87
CA SER A 120 0.96 -5.87 24.64
C SER A 120 1.97 -6.85 24.02
N GLU A 121 1.51 -8.03 23.59
CA GLU A 121 2.29 -9.00 22.79
C GLU A 121 2.89 -8.35 21.52
N ARG A 122 2.36 -7.20 21.09
CA ARG A 122 2.84 -6.42 19.94
C ARG A 122 3.83 -5.31 20.32
N ALA A 123 4.19 -5.14 21.59
CA ALA A 123 5.06 -4.05 22.05
C ALA A 123 6.42 -4.04 21.33
N GLY A 124 6.96 -5.21 20.96
CA GLY A 124 8.19 -5.33 20.18
C GLY A 124 8.15 -4.63 18.81
N GLN A 125 6.95 -4.43 18.23
CA GLN A 125 6.79 -3.69 16.97
C GLN A 125 7.21 -2.21 17.08
N ARG A 126 7.22 -1.64 18.30
CA ARG A 126 7.69 -0.27 18.58
C ARG A 126 9.20 -0.09 18.42
N LEU A 127 9.95 -1.19 18.34
CA LEU A 127 11.41 -1.20 18.18
C LEU A 127 11.85 -1.27 16.71
N LEU A 128 10.91 -1.45 15.78
CA LEU A 128 11.22 -1.46 14.35
C LEU A 128 11.65 -0.05 13.90
N SER A 129 12.76 0.03 13.15
CA SER A 129 13.44 1.29 12.82
C SER A 129 12.54 2.36 12.19
N MET A 130 11.66 1.96 11.27
CA MET A 130 10.76 2.88 10.55
C MET A 130 9.43 3.13 11.28
N VAL A 131 9.11 2.34 12.28
CA VAL A 131 7.84 2.45 13.02
C VAL A 131 7.99 3.45 14.15
N ILE A 132 6.94 4.24 14.43
CA ILE A 132 6.97 5.20 15.54
C ILE A 132 5.61 5.31 16.25
N PRO A 133 5.57 5.19 17.59
CA PRO A 133 4.32 5.24 18.36
C PRO A 133 3.92 6.67 18.73
N LEU A 134 3.85 7.55 17.73
CA LEU A 134 3.47 8.96 17.89
C LEU A 134 2.35 9.32 16.92
N GLY A 135 1.39 10.12 17.38
CA GLY A 135 0.26 10.59 16.58
C GLY A 135 0.69 11.51 15.43
N GLY A 136 -0.03 11.44 14.31
CA GLY A 136 0.23 12.22 13.11
C GLY A 136 0.37 11.42 11.83
N GLY A 137 0.14 10.10 11.85
CA GLY A 137 0.15 9.25 10.65
C GLY A 137 -1.25 8.69 10.36
N ALA A 138 -1.62 8.62 9.08
CA ALA A 138 -2.88 8.05 8.62
C ALA A 138 -2.67 7.19 7.35
N PRO A 139 -3.42 6.09 7.18
CA PRO A 139 -3.42 5.32 5.94
C PRO A 139 -4.19 6.08 4.86
N ILE A 140 -3.71 6.01 3.62
CA ILE A 140 -4.44 6.50 2.44
C ILE A 140 -5.13 5.31 1.80
N LYS A 141 -6.43 5.40 1.57
CA LYS A 141 -7.26 4.27 1.15
C LYS A 141 -8.06 4.54 -0.12
N ALA A 142 -8.05 3.58 -1.03
CA ALA A 142 -9.00 3.45 -2.13
C ALA A 142 -10.03 2.36 -1.73
N GLY A 143 -11.23 2.78 -1.34
CA GLY A 143 -12.17 1.91 -0.63
C GLY A 143 -11.55 1.29 0.62
N ASP A 144 -11.51 -0.04 0.70
CA ASP A 144 -10.89 -0.78 1.81
C ASP A 144 -9.38 -1.02 1.63
N VAL A 145 -8.83 -0.72 0.45
CA VAL A 145 -7.43 -1.01 0.11
C VAL A 145 -6.54 0.16 0.54
N THR A 146 -5.53 -0.11 1.36
CA THR A 146 -4.51 0.89 1.72
C THR A 146 -3.46 0.99 0.62
N ILE A 147 -3.43 2.12 -0.09
CA ILE A 147 -2.56 2.38 -1.25
C ILE A 147 -1.32 3.22 -0.89
N GLY A 148 -1.24 3.67 0.37
CA GLY A 148 -0.15 4.50 0.87
C GLY A 148 -0.39 4.96 2.32
N GLY A 149 0.37 5.96 2.75
CA GLY A 149 0.16 6.63 4.03
C GLY A 149 0.68 8.06 4.02
N VAL A 150 0.08 8.90 4.84
CA VAL A 150 0.51 10.29 5.07
C VAL A 150 0.93 10.46 6.53
N GLY A 151 1.93 11.29 6.75
CA GLY A 151 2.41 11.65 8.08
C GLY A 151 2.68 13.13 8.18
N VAL A 152 2.23 13.75 9.28
CA VAL A 152 2.34 15.17 9.58
C VAL A 152 3.11 15.34 10.90
N SER A 153 4.00 16.32 10.96
CA SER A 153 4.70 16.68 12.19
C SER A 153 4.93 18.18 12.31
N GLY A 154 4.61 18.74 13.47
CA GLY A 154 4.91 20.12 13.83
C GLY A 154 3.69 21.06 13.80
N ALA A 155 2.47 20.53 13.71
CA ALA A 155 1.26 21.35 13.74
C ALA A 155 1.11 22.05 15.11
N GLN A 156 0.51 23.25 15.09
CA GLN A 156 0.16 23.93 16.33
C GLN A 156 -0.91 23.11 17.07
N GLY A 157 -0.61 22.72 18.31
CA GLY A 157 -1.41 21.74 19.07
C GLY A 157 -0.80 20.33 19.13
N GLY A 158 0.37 20.11 18.53
CA GLY A 158 1.16 18.89 18.71
C GLY A 158 0.51 17.64 18.09
N GLN A 159 0.74 16.47 18.70
CA GLN A 159 0.29 15.18 18.14
C GLN A 159 -1.22 15.07 17.85
N PRO A 160 -2.14 15.62 18.66
CA PRO A 160 -3.56 15.65 18.32
C PRO A 160 -3.84 16.41 17.01
N ALA A 161 -3.22 17.59 16.85
CA ALA A 161 -3.35 18.40 15.64
C ALA A 161 -2.70 17.72 14.43
N ASP A 162 -1.49 17.15 14.59
CA ASP A 162 -0.83 16.35 13.57
C ASP A 162 -1.75 15.20 13.10
N SER A 163 -2.42 14.51 14.06
CA SER A 163 -3.28 13.36 13.76
C SER A 163 -4.53 13.76 13.00
N ALA A 164 -5.23 14.83 13.44
CA ALA A 164 -6.40 15.34 12.75
C ALA A 164 -6.06 15.76 11.31
N CYS A 165 -4.94 16.46 11.15
CA CYS A 165 -4.44 16.93 9.88
C CYS A 165 -4.08 15.81 8.91
N ALA A 166 -3.39 14.77 9.40
CA ALA A 166 -3.06 13.59 8.59
C ALA A 166 -4.32 12.82 8.14
N VAL A 167 -5.34 12.71 9.00
CA VAL A 167 -6.61 12.06 8.65
C VAL A 167 -7.37 12.87 7.59
N ALA A 168 -7.47 14.19 7.76
CA ALA A 168 -8.10 15.07 6.78
C ALA A 168 -7.38 15.02 5.42
N ALA A 169 -6.05 15.07 5.43
CA ALA A 169 -5.22 14.98 4.22
C ALA A 169 -5.35 13.61 3.53
N ALA A 170 -5.42 12.51 4.28
CA ALA A 170 -5.63 11.18 3.68
C ALA A 170 -7.00 11.06 2.99
N ALA A 171 -8.03 11.73 3.53
CA ALA A 171 -9.38 11.72 2.98
C ALA A 171 -9.56 12.67 1.79
N SER A 172 -8.64 13.62 1.56
CA SER A 172 -8.82 14.69 0.56
C SER A 172 -8.84 14.19 -0.88
N ILE A 173 -8.34 12.99 -1.13
CA ILE A 173 -8.30 12.37 -2.46
C ILE A 173 -9.27 11.19 -2.61
N ALA A 174 -10.18 10.97 -1.65
CA ALA A 174 -11.07 9.81 -1.66
C ALA A 174 -11.89 9.72 -2.97
N SER A 175 -12.40 10.85 -3.47
CA SER A 175 -13.13 10.92 -4.74
C SER A 175 -12.29 10.63 -5.98
N ASP A 176 -10.96 10.74 -5.89
CA ASP A 176 -10.04 10.62 -7.02
C ASP A 176 -9.55 9.18 -7.20
N ILE A 177 -9.87 8.29 -6.27
CA ILE A 177 -9.31 6.93 -6.17
C ILE A 177 -10.35 5.83 -5.95
N GLU A 178 -11.63 6.20 -5.94
CA GLU A 178 -12.79 5.28 -6.10
C GLU A 178 -12.95 4.87 -7.56
#